data_AF-A0A3M1J9P3-F1
#
_entry.id   AF-A0A3M1J9P3-F1
#
_cell.length_a   1.000
_cell.length_b   1.000
_cell.length_c   1.000
_cell.angle_alpha   90.00
_cell.angle_beta   90.00
_cell.angle_gamma   90.00
#
_symmetry.space_group_name_H-M   'P 1'
#
loop_
_entity.id
_entity.type
_entity.pdbx_description
1 polymer ?
#
loop_
_entity_poly.entity_id
_entity_poly.type
_entity_poly.pdbx_seq_one_letter_code
_entity_poly.pdbx_strand_id
1 'polypeptide(L)'
;MFQRLYPALIIGVCLCLAVPLYAQRLVSTDPAPKRAVLEEFGGIYCVYCPHGHQIIRDMEEALEESFISLNYQVGAYAVPLGQDPDLRTDYGAAIAEQSGLSGYPAATVNRLVFPGMEQGDPGTTALNRSRWTAAVQSVLQQTAPVNIAIEASLNITTLELEVYLEYYYTTNAEGAENRLHLAVLQNNVLAPQHGGAQGAYYVHQHLVRDFLTGADGHRISSNTAGAFGSLTYRVTLPNTYRDIWVDPVNIELVAFITEDTQNILNGVKMLPALASNAAADANLLALKGADDTCGDPYEVQLLVRNDGQAPLTSLTIDYGLVGGLTEQYYWTGDLGQFETTSIDLPSLVASSWLRENEAYAVLRYPNGGADPTLYNNERTHTFTVAPIAQTPNLELAIRTDEYGYELYWEIVDDFGEIYASGGNQVVGETDGGAQIATAEDPGAYPSSTFLVEEIELPTEGCYQLRVLDDFADGLCCYYGNGFYQLRQIGQSP
;
A
#
# COMPACT_ATOMS: atom_id res chain seq x y z
N MET A 1 22.67 84.47 -28.70
CA MET A 1 22.11 84.41 -27.33
C MET A 1 21.99 82.95 -26.96
N PHE A 2 23.05 82.30 -26.48
CA PHE A 2 22.97 80.97 -25.86
C PHE A 2 24.11 80.85 -24.84
N GLN A 3 23.72 80.77 -23.57
CA GLN A 3 24.59 80.68 -22.39
C GLN A 3 25.27 79.32 -22.32
N ARG A 4 26.55 79.31 -21.90
CA ARG A 4 27.27 78.12 -21.45
C ARG A 4 26.75 77.73 -20.07
N LEU A 5 26.30 76.48 -19.92
CA LEU A 5 26.02 75.85 -18.63
C LEU A 5 27.05 74.75 -18.39
N TYR A 6 27.74 74.82 -17.24
CA TYR A 6 28.66 73.81 -16.74
C TYR A 6 27.88 72.64 -16.12
N PRO A 7 28.35 71.38 -16.22
CA PRO A 7 27.70 70.26 -15.54
C PRO A 7 28.08 70.26 -14.06
N ALA A 8 27.07 70.19 -13.19
CA ALA A 8 27.23 69.97 -11.76
C ALA A 8 27.43 68.48 -11.47
N LEU A 9 28.49 68.15 -10.76
CA LEU A 9 28.80 66.82 -10.26
C LEU A 9 27.91 66.51 -9.05
N ILE A 10 26.92 65.63 -9.21
CA ILE A 10 26.10 65.10 -8.10
C ILE A 10 26.75 63.82 -7.61
N ILE A 11 27.37 63.86 -6.43
CA ILE A 11 27.85 62.68 -5.71
C ILE A 11 26.65 62.11 -4.95
N GLY A 12 26.04 61.06 -5.50
CA GLY A 12 25.01 60.27 -4.83
C GLY A 12 25.66 59.31 -3.83
N VAL A 13 25.50 59.57 -2.54
CA VAL A 13 25.85 58.62 -1.47
C VAL A 13 24.80 57.52 -1.46
N CYS A 14 25.15 56.34 -1.98
CA CYS A 14 24.32 55.14 -1.93
C CYS A 14 24.47 54.51 -0.53
N LEU A 15 23.50 54.77 0.35
CA LEU A 15 23.41 54.10 1.65
C LEU A 15 22.93 52.65 1.42
N CYS A 16 23.87 51.69 1.41
CA CYS A 16 23.52 50.27 1.43
C CYS A 16 23.04 49.88 2.83
N LEU A 17 21.72 49.91 3.05
CA LEU A 17 21.07 49.28 4.20
C LEU A 17 21.19 47.76 4.02
N ALA A 18 22.11 47.15 4.77
CA ALA A 18 22.16 45.70 4.92
C ALA A 18 20.94 45.26 5.73
N VAL A 19 19.92 44.74 5.05
CA VAL A 19 18.82 44.02 5.70
C VAL A 19 19.35 42.64 6.07
N PRO A 20 19.44 42.26 7.36
CA PRO A 20 19.74 40.89 7.71
C PRO A 20 18.57 40.02 7.21
N LEU A 21 18.85 39.16 6.22
CA LEU A 21 18.00 38.01 5.90
C LEU A 21 18.08 37.06 7.09
N TYR A 22 17.13 37.18 8.02
CA TYR A 22 16.89 36.12 8.99
C TYR A 22 16.33 34.94 8.19
N ALA A 23 17.07 33.83 8.14
CA ALA A 23 16.46 32.54 7.78
C ALA A 23 15.28 32.34 8.73
N GLN A 24 14.06 32.32 8.20
CA GLN A 24 12.86 32.10 9.02
C GLN A 24 12.91 30.68 9.55
N ARG A 25 12.68 30.54 10.85
CA ARG A 25 12.49 29.23 11.49
C ARG A 25 11.22 28.61 10.93
N LEU A 26 11.31 27.35 10.50
CA LEU A 26 10.20 26.59 9.94
C LEU A 26 9.25 26.12 11.05
N VAL A 27 9.79 25.62 12.16
CA VAL A 27 8.98 25.10 13.27
C VAL A 27 8.37 26.20 14.13
N SER A 28 7.08 26.09 14.42
CA SER A 28 6.38 26.99 15.34
C SER A 28 6.93 26.87 16.77
N THR A 29 7.01 28.00 17.48
CA THR A 29 7.37 28.04 18.91
C THR A 29 6.16 28.12 19.85
N ASP A 30 4.95 28.25 19.30
CA ASP A 30 3.72 28.34 20.08
C ASP A 30 3.23 26.94 20.47
N PRO A 31 2.68 26.73 21.68
CA PRO A 31 2.04 25.47 22.05
C PRO A 31 0.97 25.06 21.03
N ALA A 32 1.00 23.80 20.61
CA ALA A 32 0.04 23.22 19.66
C ALA A 32 -0.56 21.92 20.20
N PRO A 33 -1.77 21.52 19.74
CA PRO A 33 -2.30 20.19 20.02
C PRO A 33 -1.39 19.08 19.49
N LYS A 34 -1.46 17.89 20.10
CA LYS A 34 -0.86 16.69 19.51
C LYS A 34 -1.55 16.35 18.19
N ARG A 35 -0.76 15.89 17.23
CA ARG A 35 -1.26 15.10 16.10
C ARG A 35 -1.38 13.63 16.53
N ALA A 36 -2.43 12.97 16.06
CA ALA A 36 -2.65 11.56 16.31
C ALA A 36 -1.87 10.74 15.28
N VAL A 37 -0.91 9.95 15.75
CA VAL A 37 -0.10 9.03 14.94
C VAL A 37 -0.63 7.62 15.18
N LEU A 38 -1.26 7.03 14.16
CA LEU A 38 -1.78 5.67 14.18
C LEU A 38 -0.80 4.76 13.43
N GLU A 39 -0.27 3.77 14.14
CA GLU A 39 0.58 2.74 13.57
C GLU A 39 -0.24 1.46 13.43
N GLU A 40 -0.64 1.14 12.21
CA GLU A 40 -1.44 -0.03 11.85
C GLU A 40 -0.55 -1.25 11.61
N PHE A 41 -1.01 -2.40 12.08
CA PHE A 41 -0.40 -3.71 11.87
C PHE A 41 -1.37 -4.60 11.10
N GLY A 42 -0.90 -5.10 9.95
CA GLY A 42 -1.68 -5.94 9.05
C GLY A 42 -0.83 -6.87 8.20
N GLY A 43 -1.44 -7.45 7.17
CA GLY A 43 -0.82 -8.41 6.28
C GLY A 43 -1.63 -8.60 5.00
N ILE A 44 -1.00 -8.96 3.88
CA ILE A 44 -1.68 -9.23 2.61
C ILE A 44 -2.73 -10.35 2.71
N TYR A 45 -2.62 -11.27 3.68
CA TYR A 45 -3.59 -12.35 3.91
C TYR A 45 -4.63 -12.03 5.00
N CYS A 46 -4.58 -10.83 5.58
CA CYS A 46 -5.52 -10.41 6.62
C CYS A 46 -6.83 -9.91 5.99
N VAL A 47 -7.88 -10.74 6.01
CA VAL A 47 -9.19 -10.41 5.39
C VAL A 47 -9.82 -9.14 5.95
N TYR A 48 -9.57 -8.82 7.21
CA TYR A 48 -10.16 -7.66 7.87
C TYR A 48 -9.37 -6.36 7.77
N CYS A 49 -8.12 -6.43 7.28
CA CYS A 49 -7.27 -5.27 7.11
C CYS A 49 -7.92 -4.23 6.17
N PRO A 50 -8.59 -4.60 5.06
CA PRO A 50 -9.39 -3.67 4.24
C PRO A 50 -10.41 -2.81 4.98
N HIS A 51 -11.12 -3.35 5.99
CA HIS A 51 -12.04 -2.53 6.80
C HIS A 51 -11.28 -1.69 7.85
N GLY A 52 -10.08 -2.10 8.28
CA GLY A 52 -9.15 -1.22 8.99
C GLY A 52 -8.72 -0.03 8.12
N HIS A 53 -8.32 -0.29 6.88
CA HIS A 53 -7.97 0.73 5.90
C HIS A 53 -9.13 1.70 5.63
N GLN A 54 -10.40 1.23 5.62
CA GLN A 54 -11.56 2.12 5.50
C GLN A 54 -11.70 3.07 6.71
N ILE A 55 -11.56 2.56 7.94
CA ILE A 55 -11.61 3.39 9.16
C ILE A 55 -10.51 4.46 9.13
N ILE A 56 -9.31 4.09 8.66
CA ILE A 56 -8.18 5.02 8.50
C ILE A 56 -8.50 6.10 7.46
N ARG A 57 -9.03 5.74 6.28
CA ARG A 57 -9.47 6.70 5.26
C ARG A 57 -10.52 7.68 5.78
N ASP A 58 -11.51 7.18 6.52
CA ASP A 58 -12.56 8.03 7.11
C ASP A 58 -11.96 9.05 8.10
N MET A 59 -10.93 8.65 8.86
CA MET A 59 -10.20 9.56 9.77
C MET A 59 -9.30 10.55 9.02
N GLU A 60 -8.66 10.14 7.93
CA GLU A 60 -7.86 11.03 7.08
C GLU A 60 -8.71 12.13 6.45
N GLU A 61 -9.88 11.79 5.92
CA GLU A 61 -10.83 12.76 5.38
C GLU A 61 -11.35 13.71 6.46
N ALA A 62 -11.63 13.21 7.67
CA ALA A 62 -12.21 14.02 8.74
C ALA A 62 -11.20 14.90 9.50
N LEU A 63 -9.93 14.48 9.58
CA LEU A 63 -8.93 15.08 10.47
C LEU A 63 -7.74 15.71 9.74
N GLU A 64 -7.61 15.47 8.43
CA GLU A 64 -6.59 16.06 7.55
C GLU A 64 -5.17 15.94 8.15
N GLU A 65 -4.50 17.08 8.41
CA GLU A 65 -3.15 17.12 8.96
C GLU A 65 -3.06 16.69 10.43
N SER A 66 -4.17 16.69 11.18
CA SER A 66 -4.17 16.29 12.59
C SER A 66 -4.04 14.77 12.78
N PHE A 67 -4.23 13.99 11.71
CA PHE A 67 -4.11 12.53 11.71
C PHE A 67 -3.02 12.05 10.75
N ILE A 68 -2.22 11.11 11.23
CA ILE A 68 -1.09 10.50 10.54
C ILE A 68 -1.22 9.00 10.70
N SER A 69 -1.15 8.27 9.61
CA SER A 69 -1.20 6.81 9.57
C SER A 69 0.14 6.25 9.08
N LEU A 70 0.52 5.09 9.60
CA LEU A 70 1.64 4.28 9.14
C LEU A 70 1.15 2.84 9.03
N ASN A 71 1.36 2.20 7.88
CA ASN A 71 0.96 0.82 7.63
C ASN A 71 2.17 -0.10 7.70
N TYR A 72 2.19 -0.98 8.70
CA TYR A 72 3.19 -2.03 8.86
C TYR A 72 2.60 -3.38 8.49
N GLN A 73 3.23 -4.03 7.51
CA GLN A 73 2.95 -5.41 7.13
C GLN A 73 3.81 -6.33 8.00
N VAL A 74 3.17 -7.09 8.90
CA VAL A 74 3.82 -7.85 9.98
C VAL A 74 3.08 -9.14 10.33
N GLY A 75 3.75 -10.02 11.07
CA GLY A 75 3.14 -11.25 11.58
C GLY A 75 2.86 -12.30 10.49
N ALA A 76 2.06 -13.31 10.86
CA ALA A 76 1.80 -14.48 10.02
C ALA A 76 1.09 -14.13 8.71
N TYR A 77 0.17 -13.15 8.72
CA TYR A 77 -0.58 -12.74 7.54
C TYR A 77 0.20 -11.86 6.56
N ALA A 78 1.45 -11.52 6.85
CA ALA A 78 2.30 -10.72 5.98
C ALA A 78 3.48 -11.50 5.38
N VAL A 79 3.67 -12.77 5.77
CA VAL A 79 4.76 -13.61 5.25
C VAL A 79 4.37 -14.12 3.85
N PRO A 80 5.05 -13.72 2.77
CA PRO A 80 4.63 -14.11 1.43
C PRO A 80 4.68 -15.62 1.21
N LEU A 81 3.70 -16.12 0.44
CA LEU A 81 3.61 -17.49 -0.04
C LEU A 81 3.92 -17.52 -1.54
N GLY A 82 4.67 -18.53 -1.99
CA GLY A 82 4.95 -18.70 -3.42
C GLY A 82 5.70 -17.52 -4.03
N GLN A 83 5.04 -16.78 -4.92
CA GLN A 83 5.58 -15.60 -5.62
C GLN A 83 4.93 -14.28 -5.16
N ASP A 84 4.17 -14.30 -4.07
CA ASP A 84 3.52 -13.10 -3.55
C ASP A 84 4.54 -12.04 -3.10
N PRO A 85 4.19 -10.74 -3.19
CA PRO A 85 5.10 -9.65 -2.84
C PRO A 85 5.40 -9.57 -1.34
N ASP A 86 6.66 -9.29 -0.99
CA ASP A 86 7.07 -9.02 0.40
C ASP A 86 6.92 -7.53 0.75
N LEU A 87 5.73 -7.15 1.26
CA LEU A 87 5.44 -5.78 1.69
C LEU A 87 5.99 -5.42 3.08
N ARG A 88 6.70 -6.34 3.75
CA ARG A 88 7.18 -6.12 5.13
C ARG A 88 8.39 -5.17 5.17
N THR A 89 8.83 -4.84 6.38
CA THR A 89 10.09 -4.12 6.62
C THR A 89 10.93 -4.80 7.69
N ASP A 90 12.20 -4.40 7.79
CA ASP A 90 13.11 -4.86 8.85
C ASP A 90 12.72 -4.32 10.24
N TYR A 91 11.84 -3.31 10.30
CA TYR A 91 11.44 -2.62 11.53
C TYR A 91 10.11 -3.13 12.08
N GLY A 92 9.19 -3.55 11.19
CA GLY A 92 7.81 -3.83 11.54
C GLY A 92 7.65 -4.86 12.66
N ALA A 93 8.45 -5.94 12.66
CA ALA A 93 8.34 -6.99 13.68
C ALA A 93 8.62 -6.48 15.11
N ALA A 94 9.64 -5.63 15.29
CA ALA A 94 9.98 -5.08 16.61
C ALA A 94 8.93 -4.06 17.09
N ILE A 95 8.39 -3.25 16.18
CA ILE A 95 7.32 -2.28 16.48
C ILE A 95 6.02 -3.01 16.84
N ALA A 96 5.69 -4.08 16.10
CA ALA A 96 4.56 -4.95 16.39
C ALA A 96 4.69 -5.63 17.76
N GLU A 97 5.87 -6.18 18.08
CA GLU A 97 6.15 -6.78 19.39
C GLU A 97 5.99 -5.77 20.53
N GLN A 98 6.50 -4.56 20.36
CA GLN A 98 6.36 -3.47 21.34
C GLN A 98 4.90 -3.10 21.63
N SER A 99 4.01 -3.27 20.65
CA SER A 99 2.59 -2.93 20.83
C SER A 99 1.86 -3.87 21.80
N GLY A 100 2.31 -5.12 21.90
CA GLY A 100 1.62 -6.20 22.60
C GLY A 100 0.35 -6.69 21.90
N LEU A 101 0.25 -6.54 20.57
CA LEU A 101 -0.91 -6.99 19.79
C LEU A 101 -1.14 -8.51 19.94
N SER A 102 -2.41 -8.91 19.95
CA SER A 102 -2.83 -10.31 20.05
C SER A 102 -3.55 -10.83 18.79
N GLY A 103 -3.80 -9.95 17.81
CA GLY A 103 -4.43 -10.30 16.54
C GLY A 103 -4.31 -9.18 15.51
N TYR A 104 -4.80 -9.44 14.31
CA TYR A 104 -4.77 -8.51 13.17
C TYR A 104 -6.18 -8.29 12.60
N PRO A 105 -6.49 -7.10 12.03
CA PRO A 105 -5.69 -5.88 12.14
C PRO A 105 -5.69 -5.31 13.55
N ALA A 106 -4.57 -4.72 13.94
CA ALA A 106 -4.41 -3.98 15.19
C ALA A 106 -3.75 -2.63 14.90
N ALA A 107 -3.85 -1.69 15.83
CA ALA A 107 -3.06 -0.45 15.73
C ALA A 107 -2.70 0.07 17.11
N THR A 108 -1.67 0.92 17.18
CA THR A 108 -1.48 1.82 18.34
C THR A 108 -1.81 3.25 17.95
N VAL A 109 -2.22 4.08 18.91
CA VAL A 109 -2.36 5.53 18.71
C VAL A 109 -1.38 6.25 19.64
N ASN A 110 -0.41 6.93 19.05
CA ASN A 110 0.75 7.54 19.69
C ASN A 110 1.52 6.57 20.63
N ARG A 111 1.41 5.25 20.41
CA ARG A 111 1.92 4.21 21.31
C ARG A 111 1.52 4.44 22.78
N LEU A 112 0.33 4.97 23.01
CA LEU A 112 -0.22 5.20 24.34
C LEU A 112 -1.01 3.97 24.82
N VAL A 113 -0.99 3.77 26.14
CA VAL A 113 -1.89 2.82 26.80
C VAL A 113 -3.23 3.51 27.01
N PHE A 114 -4.32 2.85 26.62
CA PHE A 114 -5.69 3.30 26.85
C PHE A 114 -6.40 2.30 27.76
N PRO A 115 -6.38 2.50 29.09
CA PRO A 115 -6.92 1.52 30.04
C PRO A 115 -8.37 1.12 29.75
N GLY A 116 -8.60 -0.17 29.58
CA GLY A 116 -9.89 -0.77 29.22
C GLY A 116 -10.19 -0.82 27.71
N MET A 117 -9.26 -0.37 26.85
CA MET A 117 -9.37 -0.44 25.39
C MET A 117 -8.32 -1.36 24.75
N GLU A 118 -7.38 -1.89 25.54
CA GLU A 118 -6.31 -2.76 25.06
C GLU A 118 -6.87 -4.02 24.37
N GLN A 119 -6.25 -4.41 23.27
CA GLN A 119 -6.50 -5.68 22.59
C GLN A 119 -5.68 -6.82 23.24
N GLY A 120 -4.44 -6.52 23.62
CA GLY A 120 -3.53 -7.45 24.30
C GLY A 120 -3.71 -7.44 25.81
N ASP A 121 -2.64 -7.78 26.53
CA ASP A 121 -2.62 -7.74 27.99
C ASP A 121 -2.81 -6.31 28.53
N PRO A 122 -3.35 -6.13 29.75
CA PRO A 122 -3.44 -4.82 30.38
C PRO A 122 -2.09 -4.10 30.41
N GLY A 123 -2.06 -2.82 29.98
CA GLY A 123 -0.82 -2.05 29.87
C GLY A 123 -0.11 -2.14 28.52
N THR A 124 -0.64 -2.92 27.57
CA THR A 124 -0.23 -2.88 26.16
C THR A 124 -0.84 -1.69 25.42
N THR A 125 -0.38 -1.42 24.20
CA THR A 125 -0.80 -0.25 23.41
C THR A 125 -1.60 -0.61 22.16
N ALA A 126 -1.66 -1.91 21.83
CA ALA A 126 -2.46 -2.41 20.73
C ALA A 126 -3.96 -2.24 21.01
N LEU A 127 -4.70 -1.81 19.98
CA LEU A 127 -6.12 -1.54 20.01
C LEU A 127 -6.83 -2.31 18.90
N ASN A 128 -8.03 -2.82 19.20
CA ASN A 128 -8.97 -3.32 18.20
C ASN A 128 -9.49 -2.17 17.33
N ARG A 129 -9.80 -2.45 16.05
CA ARG A 129 -10.36 -1.49 15.08
C ARG A 129 -11.47 -0.59 15.62
N SER A 130 -12.39 -1.16 16.39
CA SER A 130 -13.53 -0.44 16.98
C SER A 130 -13.14 0.63 18.03
N ARG A 131 -11.87 0.68 18.44
CA ARG A 131 -11.34 1.62 19.44
C ARG A 131 -10.48 2.73 18.84
N TRP A 132 -10.02 2.60 17.59
CA TRP A 132 -9.06 3.53 16.98
C TRP A 132 -9.56 4.98 16.97
N THR A 133 -10.77 5.22 16.48
CA THR A 133 -11.35 6.57 16.41
C THR A 133 -11.47 7.23 17.78
N ALA A 134 -11.88 6.48 18.81
CA ALA A 134 -12.00 7.02 20.17
C ALA A 134 -10.63 7.36 20.78
N ALA A 135 -9.62 6.51 20.54
CA ALA A 135 -8.25 6.76 20.97
C ALA A 135 -7.64 7.98 20.26
N VAL A 136 -7.83 8.10 18.94
CA VAL A 136 -7.43 9.28 18.15
C VAL A 136 -8.05 10.56 18.71
N GLN A 137 -9.37 10.57 18.94
CA GLN A 137 -10.05 11.73 19.50
C GLN A 137 -9.50 12.12 20.89
N SER A 138 -9.15 11.14 21.73
CA SER A 138 -8.53 11.40 23.04
C SER A 138 -7.15 12.06 22.90
N VAL A 139 -6.32 11.63 21.94
CA VAL A 139 -5.00 12.23 21.69
C VAL A 139 -5.13 13.68 21.22
N LEU A 140 -6.07 13.98 20.35
CA LEU A 140 -6.26 15.33 19.80
C LEU A 140 -6.66 16.38 20.85
N GLN A 141 -7.14 15.95 22.04
CA GLN A 141 -7.41 16.85 23.16
C GLN A 141 -6.17 17.18 24.02
N GLN A 142 -5.02 16.57 23.72
CA GLN A 142 -3.77 16.79 24.45
C GLN A 142 -2.92 17.85 23.77
N THR A 143 -2.11 18.55 24.57
CA THR A 143 -1.08 19.47 24.08
C THR A 143 0.22 18.72 23.81
N ALA A 144 0.87 19.01 22.68
CA ALA A 144 2.19 18.46 22.37
C ALA A 144 3.29 19.21 23.13
N PRO A 145 4.22 18.52 23.81
CA PRO A 145 5.37 19.17 24.44
C PRO A 145 6.41 19.62 23.40
N VAL A 146 6.32 19.11 22.16
CA VAL A 146 7.26 19.37 21.07
C VAL A 146 6.52 19.59 19.76
N ASN A 147 6.89 20.65 19.05
CA ASN A 147 6.49 20.91 17.67
C ASN A 147 7.55 20.35 16.72
N ILE A 148 7.11 19.88 15.55
CA ILE A 148 7.98 19.34 14.50
C ILE A 148 7.55 19.99 13.19
N ALA A 149 8.51 20.40 12.37
CA ALA A 149 8.25 20.84 11.01
C ALA A 149 9.29 20.27 10.05
N ILE A 150 8.86 19.97 8.84
CA ILE A 150 9.65 19.28 7.83
C ILE A 150 9.46 19.94 6.47
N GLU A 151 10.55 20.09 5.73
CA GLU A 151 10.57 20.41 4.30
C GLU A 151 11.40 19.34 3.61
N ALA A 152 10.96 18.90 2.44
CA ALA A 152 11.67 17.87 1.68
C ALA A 152 11.53 18.09 0.19
N SER A 153 12.54 17.64 -0.55
CA SER A 153 12.52 17.54 -2.01
C SER A 153 13.03 16.18 -2.47
N LEU A 154 12.44 15.64 -3.53
CA LEU A 154 12.83 14.37 -4.12
C LEU A 154 13.05 14.55 -5.62
N ASN A 155 14.27 14.28 -6.08
CA ASN A 155 14.54 14.16 -7.50
C ASN A 155 14.11 12.77 -7.97
N ILE A 156 13.06 12.70 -8.78
CA ILE A 156 12.46 11.43 -9.19
C ILE A 156 13.37 10.63 -10.15
N THR A 157 14.28 11.31 -10.85
CA THR A 157 15.19 10.67 -11.82
C THR A 157 16.43 10.09 -11.12
N THR A 158 16.96 10.79 -10.11
CA THR A 158 18.15 10.33 -9.36
C THR A 158 17.82 9.61 -8.06
N LEU A 159 16.55 9.62 -7.63
CA LEU A 159 16.07 9.17 -6.33
C LEU A 159 16.78 9.86 -5.13
N GLU A 160 17.36 11.04 -5.36
CA GLU A 160 17.99 11.83 -4.31
C GLU A 160 16.92 12.56 -3.50
N LEU A 161 16.76 12.14 -2.25
CA LEU A 161 15.89 12.74 -1.25
C LEU A 161 16.71 13.67 -0.34
N GLU A 162 16.27 14.91 -0.23
CA GLU A 162 16.76 15.88 0.74
C GLU A 162 15.64 16.24 1.70
N VAL A 163 15.92 16.16 3.00
CA VAL A 163 14.98 16.48 4.08
C VAL A 163 15.64 17.48 5.03
N TYR A 164 14.96 18.59 5.29
CA TYR A 164 15.27 19.53 6.36
C TYR A 164 14.16 19.45 7.41
N LEU A 165 14.53 19.19 8.66
CA LEU A 165 13.59 19.05 9.77
C LEU A 165 14.01 19.93 10.93
N GLU A 166 13.03 20.57 11.56
CA GLU A 166 13.18 21.31 12.80
C GLU A 166 12.25 20.77 13.89
N TYR A 167 12.68 20.85 15.14
CA TYR A 167 11.83 20.62 16.30
C TYR A 167 12.03 21.68 17.38
N TYR A 168 10.97 21.96 18.13
CA TYR A 168 10.98 22.92 19.23
C TYR A 168 10.13 22.45 20.40
N TYR A 169 10.73 22.37 21.59
CA TYR A 169 10.03 22.01 22.83
C TYR A 169 9.33 23.23 23.41
N THR A 170 8.00 23.17 23.52
CA THR A 170 7.18 24.23 24.10
C THR A 170 7.06 24.06 25.62
N THR A 171 7.19 22.83 26.11
CA THR A 171 7.29 22.48 27.53
C THR A 171 8.41 21.45 27.74
N ASN A 172 8.77 21.17 29.00
CA ASN A 172 9.60 19.99 29.29
C ASN A 172 8.82 18.73 28.89
N ALA A 173 9.47 17.80 28.20
CA ALA A 173 8.95 16.45 28.04
C ALA A 173 9.49 15.53 29.14
N GLU A 174 8.72 14.48 29.44
CA GLU A 174 9.12 13.42 30.36
C GLU A 174 10.12 12.47 29.67
N GLY A 175 10.62 11.46 30.40
CA GLY A 175 11.59 10.50 29.89
C GLY A 175 13.06 10.91 29.98
N ALA A 176 13.94 9.90 29.93
CA ALA A 176 15.38 10.11 30.02
C ALA A 176 15.98 10.53 28.68
N GLU A 177 15.45 10.02 27.56
CA GLU A 177 15.95 10.32 26.22
C GLU A 177 14.83 10.36 25.18
N ASN A 178 14.56 11.52 24.59
CA ASN A 178 13.66 11.58 23.44
C ASN A 178 14.36 11.18 22.15
N ARG A 179 13.62 10.58 21.21
CA ARG A 179 14.17 10.15 19.92
C ARG A 179 13.30 10.62 18.76
N LEU A 180 13.94 11.17 17.74
CA LEU A 180 13.31 11.55 16.48
C LEU A 180 13.37 10.37 15.50
N HIS A 181 12.23 10.01 14.94
CA HIS A 181 12.11 9.02 13.87
C HIS A 181 11.71 9.72 12.58
N LEU A 182 12.35 9.35 11.47
CA LEU A 182 12.00 9.82 10.12
C LEU A 182 11.74 8.61 9.23
N ALA A 183 10.47 8.31 9.01
CA ALA A 183 10.01 7.21 8.18
C ALA A 183 9.83 7.63 6.73
N VAL A 184 10.21 6.76 5.81
CA VAL A 184 9.85 6.80 4.39
C VAL A 184 8.68 5.84 4.21
N LEU A 185 7.57 6.37 3.73
CA LEU A 185 6.37 5.62 3.36
C LEU A 185 6.20 5.68 1.84
N GLN A 186 5.49 4.69 1.28
CA GLN A 186 5.05 4.71 -0.11
C GLN A 186 3.55 4.49 -0.18
N ASN A 187 2.87 5.39 -0.88
CA ASN A 187 1.46 5.33 -1.21
C ASN A 187 1.24 4.58 -2.53
N ASN A 188 0.00 4.22 -2.81
CA ASN A 188 -0.40 3.59 -4.07
C ASN A 188 0.42 2.36 -4.48
N VAL A 189 0.85 1.55 -3.51
CA VAL A 189 1.53 0.27 -3.79
C VAL A 189 0.47 -0.75 -4.20
N LEU A 190 0.52 -1.20 -5.46
CA LEU A 190 -0.37 -2.24 -5.98
C LEU A 190 0.16 -3.60 -5.57
N ALA A 191 -0.65 -4.37 -4.83
CA ALA A 191 -0.35 -5.74 -4.43
C ALA A 191 -1.64 -6.49 -4.05
N PRO A 192 -1.63 -7.82 -3.94
CA PRO A 192 -2.77 -8.55 -3.41
C PRO A 192 -3.17 -8.12 -1.99
N GLN A 193 -4.45 -8.28 -1.67
CA GLN A 193 -5.00 -8.16 -0.31
C GLN A 193 -6.25 -9.02 -0.19
N HIS A 194 -6.21 -10.01 0.69
CA HIS A 194 -7.38 -10.79 1.09
C HIS A 194 -8.44 -9.87 1.71
N GLY A 195 -9.72 -10.12 1.38
CA GLY A 195 -10.85 -9.27 1.75
C GLY A 195 -10.90 -7.92 1.02
N GLY A 196 -9.96 -7.65 0.10
CA GLY A 196 -9.85 -6.38 -0.62
C GLY A 196 -10.65 -6.29 -1.91
N ALA A 197 -11.11 -7.43 -2.46
CA ALA A 197 -11.87 -7.53 -3.71
C ALA A 197 -11.23 -6.81 -4.92
N GLN A 198 -9.90 -6.79 -5.00
CA GLN A 198 -9.14 -6.10 -6.06
C GLN A 198 -8.04 -6.97 -6.72
N GLY A 199 -8.09 -8.29 -6.52
CA GLY A 199 -7.10 -9.23 -7.07
C GLY A 199 -5.67 -8.82 -6.72
N ALA A 200 -4.76 -8.90 -7.69
CA ALA A 200 -3.37 -8.44 -7.56
C ALA A 200 -3.17 -6.92 -7.43
N TYR A 201 -4.21 -6.10 -7.54
CA TYR A 201 -4.11 -4.63 -7.65
C TYR A 201 -4.76 -3.88 -6.48
N TYR A 202 -4.82 -4.48 -5.29
CA TYR A 202 -5.22 -3.73 -4.11
C TYR A 202 -4.29 -2.56 -3.85
N VAL A 203 -4.85 -1.38 -3.61
CA VAL A 203 -4.08 -0.14 -3.45
C VAL A 203 -3.70 0.07 -1.98
N HIS A 204 -2.49 -0.34 -1.61
CA HIS A 204 -1.93 -0.12 -0.27
C HIS A 204 -1.44 1.33 -0.12
N GLN A 205 -1.84 1.97 0.98
CA GLN A 205 -1.47 3.34 1.36
C GLN A 205 -0.59 3.33 2.61
N HIS A 206 0.18 4.40 2.78
CA HIS A 206 1.01 4.65 3.96
C HIS A 206 1.97 3.50 4.31
N LEU A 207 2.36 2.70 3.30
CA LEU A 207 3.18 1.51 3.51
C LEU A 207 4.57 1.95 3.95
N VAL A 208 4.96 1.63 5.19
CA VAL A 208 6.30 1.96 5.69
C VAL A 208 7.33 1.18 4.88
N ARG A 209 8.34 1.87 4.36
CA ARG A 209 9.43 1.28 3.58
C ARG A 209 10.76 1.31 4.34
N ASP A 210 11.05 2.41 5.03
CA ASP A 210 12.32 2.60 5.73
C ASP A 210 12.23 3.62 6.88
N PHE A 211 13.23 3.61 7.76
CA PHE A 211 13.51 4.69 8.71
C PHE A 211 14.89 5.27 8.43
N LEU A 212 14.97 6.52 7.96
CA LEU A 212 16.23 7.22 7.68
C LEU A 212 17.06 7.46 8.95
N THR A 213 16.42 7.38 10.11
CA THR A 213 17.04 7.48 11.44
C THR A 213 17.43 6.11 12.03
N GLY A 214 17.16 5.01 11.32
CA GLY A 214 17.30 3.65 11.82
C GLY A 214 16.24 3.29 12.88
N ALA A 215 16.28 2.04 13.36
CA ALA A 215 15.29 1.45 14.26
C ALA A 215 15.18 2.17 15.62
N ASP A 216 16.31 2.66 16.13
CA ASP A 216 16.36 3.37 17.41
C ASP A 216 15.97 4.84 17.29
N GLY A 217 15.95 5.41 16.08
CA GLY A 217 15.77 6.85 15.89
C GLY A 217 17.00 7.70 16.27
N HIS A 218 16.95 8.99 15.95
CA HIS A 218 17.97 9.96 16.30
C HIS A 218 17.77 10.48 17.73
N ARG A 219 18.76 10.29 18.59
CA ARG A 219 18.72 10.77 19.98
C ARG A 219 18.71 12.29 20.06
N ILE A 220 17.72 12.85 20.76
CA ILE A 220 17.62 14.29 21.06
C ILE A 220 18.38 14.59 22.34
N SER A 221 19.23 15.61 22.29
CA SER A 221 20.16 15.96 23.39
C SER A 221 19.52 16.75 24.53
N SER A 222 18.40 17.43 24.27
CA SER A 222 17.66 18.21 25.27
C SER A 222 16.17 18.17 24.97
N ASN A 223 15.39 17.81 25.98
CA ASN A 223 13.92 17.74 25.95
C ASN A 223 13.27 18.78 26.89
N THR A 224 13.98 19.87 27.19
CA THR A 224 13.50 20.97 28.04
C THR A 224 12.80 22.06 27.24
N ALA A 225 11.87 22.79 27.86
CA ALA A 225 11.19 23.92 27.24
C ALA A 225 12.20 24.92 26.65
N GLY A 226 11.96 25.35 25.40
CA GLY A 226 12.84 26.21 24.63
C GLY A 226 13.95 25.50 23.86
N ALA A 227 14.14 24.18 24.06
CA ALA A 227 15.09 23.40 23.27
C ALA A 227 14.68 23.39 21.79
N PHE A 228 15.63 23.70 20.93
CA PHE A 228 15.48 23.73 19.48
C PHE A 228 16.55 22.84 18.85
N GLY A 229 16.18 22.12 17.80
CA GLY A 229 17.14 21.41 16.97
C GLY A 229 16.70 21.38 15.51
N SER A 230 17.69 21.23 14.63
CA SER A 230 17.50 21.13 13.19
C SER A 230 18.40 20.02 12.63
N LEU A 231 17.88 19.22 11.70
CA LEU A 231 18.58 18.10 11.09
C LEU A 231 18.40 18.15 9.57
N THR A 232 19.42 17.71 8.84
CA THR A 232 19.36 17.56 7.39
C THR A 232 19.76 16.14 7.02
N TYR A 233 18.89 15.46 6.28
CA TYR A 233 19.16 14.14 5.71
C TYR A 233 19.28 14.29 4.19
N ARG A 234 20.32 13.69 3.61
CA ARG A 234 20.53 13.58 2.17
C ARG A 234 20.81 12.12 1.87
N VAL A 235 19.87 11.46 1.20
CA VAL A 235 19.94 10.03 0.91
C VAL A 235 19.52 9.79 -0.53
N THR A 236 20.08 8.76 -1.16
CA THR A 236 19.53 8.23 -2.41
C THR A 236 18.65 7.04 -2.04
N LEU A 237 17.35 7.10 -2.33
CA LEU A 237 16.45 5.97 -2.11
C LEU A 237 16.86 4.81 -3.05
N PRO A 238 16.72 3.55 -2.62
CA PRO A 238 16.95 2.41 -3.51
C PRO A 238 15.86 2.36 -4.60
N ASN A 239 16.13 1.67 -5.71
CA ASN A 239 15.09 1.44 -6.73
C ASN A 239 13.98 0.49 -6.23
N THR A 240 14.27 -0.31 -5.20
CA THR A 240 13.35 -1.31 -4.62
C THR A 240 13.59 -1.44 -3.12
N TYR A 241 12.54 -1.68 -2.33
CA TYR A 241 12.68 -2.33 -1.02
C TYR A 241 12.02 -3.70 -1.07
N ARG A 242 12.78 -4.76 -0.76
CA ARG A 242 12.33 -6.17 -0.82
C ARG A 242 11.67 -6.52 -2.16
N ASP A 243 12.34 -6.15 -3.25
CA ASP A 243 11.90 -6.36 -4.64
C ASP A 243 10.61 -5.61 -5.04
N ILE A 244 10.01 -4.85 -4.12
CA ILE A 244 8.93 -3.92 -4.44
C ILE A 244 9.53 -2.59 -4.87
N TRP A 245 9.22 -2.17 -6.09
CA TRP A 245 9.72 -0.93 -6.67
C TRP A 245 9.40 0.31 -5.83
N VAL A 246 10.31 1.29 -5.92
CA VAL A 246 10.12 2.62 -5.37
C VAL A 246 9.49 3.50 -6.43
N ASP A 247 8.29 4.00 -6.15
CA ASP A 247 7.65 5.02 -6.97
C ASP A 247 7.86 6.40 -6.31
N PRO A 248 8.81 7.22 -6.80
CA PRO A 248 9.17 8.47 -6.15
C PRO A 248 8.02 9.48 -6.07
N VAL A 249 7.06 9.43 -7.00
CA VAL A 249 5.90 10.34 -6.99
C VAL A 249 4.94 10.01 -5.84
N ASN A 250 5.00 8.79 -5.31
CA ASN A 250 4.15 8.30 -4.24
C ASN A 250 4.87 8.19 -2.89
N ILE A 251 6.05 8.79 -2.74
CA ILE A 251 6.76 8.83 -1.45
C ILE A 251 6.11 9.84 -0.51
N GLU A 252 5.89 9.41 0.73
CA GLU A 252 5.50 10.25 1.85
C GLU A 252 6.54 10.14 2.96
N LEU A 253 6.77 11.23 3.68
CA LEU A 253 7.63 11.25 4.85
C LEU A 253 6.80 11.48 6.10
N VAL A 254 7.09 10.70 7.13
CA VAL A 254 6.52 10.90 8.46
C VAL A 254 7.65 11.09 9.46
N ALA A 255 7.65 12.21 10.17
CA ALA A 255 8.56 12.45 11.27
C ALA A 255 7.81 12.52 12.59
N PHE A 256 8.29 11.81 13.61
CA PHE A 256 7.70 11.84 14.93
C PHE A 256 8.76 11.73 16.02
N ILE A 257 8.45 12.26 17.21
CA ILE A 257 9.35 12.20 18.37
C ILE A 257 8.73 11.32 19.44
N THR A 258 9.47 10.33 19.90
CA THR A 258 9.11 9.48 21.05
C THR A 258 9.78 9.97 22.32
N GLU A 259 9.09 9.79 23.43
CA GLU A 259 9.68 9.65 24.76
C GLU A 259 10.26 8.24 24.88
N ASP A 260 11.58 8.16 25.07
CA ASP A 260 12.35 6.92 24.91
C ASP A 260 12.01 6.26 23.56
N THR A 261 11.40 5.06 23.58
CA THR A 261 10.95 4.35 22.37
C THR A 261 9.44 4.13 22.31
N GLN A 262 8.68 4.59 23.32
CA GLN A 262 7.26 4.29 23.45
C GLN A 262 6.40 5.50 23.07
N ASN A 263 6.06 6.38 24.01
CA ASN A 263 5.05 7.42 23.83
C ASN A 263 5.44 8.43 22.73
N ILE A 264 4.66 8.49 21.64
CA ILE A 264 4.84 9.48 20.58
C ILE A 264 4.29 10.83 21.05
N LEU A 265 5.21 11.78 21.24
CA LEU A 265 4.92 13.11 21.78
C LEU A 265 4.23 14.01 20.76
N ASN A 266 4.64 13.94 19.50
CA ASN A 266 4.01 14.59 18.35
C ASN A 266 4.56 14.01 17.04
N GLY A 267 3.90 14.28 15.92
CA GLY A 267 4.33 13.89 14.57
C GLY A 267 4.04 14.96 13.53
N VAL A 268 4.54 14.77 12.31
CA VAL A 268 4.21 15.54 11.10
C VAL A 268 4.35 14.61 9.89
N LYS A 269 3.47 14.75 8.90
CA LYS A 269 3.57 14.09 7.59
C LYS A 269 3.82 15.12 6.50
N MET A 270 4.50 14.74 5.43
CA MET A 270 4.87 15.62 4.31
C MET A 270 5.07 14.82 3.02
N LEU A 271 4.55 15.36 1.92
CA LEU A 271 4.86 14.91 0.57
C LEU A 271 6.04 15.73 0.05
N PRO A 272 7.19 15.11 -0.33
CA PRO A 272 8.33 15.85 -0.86
C PRO A 272 7.96 16.67 -2.09
N ALA A 273 8.55 17.86 -2.22
CA ALA A 273 8.50 18.61 -3.47
C ALA A 273 9.23 17.81 -4.57
N LEU A 274 8.48 17.39 -5.59
CA LEU A 274 9.01 16.55 -6.65
C LEU A 274 9.76 17.39 -7.69
N ALA A 275 10.91 16.89 -8.14
CA ALA A 275 11.67 17.44 -9.24
C ALA A 275 12.00 16.34 -10.25
N SER A 276 11.80 16.62 -11.54
CA SER A 276 12.27 15.80 -12.66
C SER A 276 13.36 16.55 -13.40
N ASN A 277 14.41 15.88 -13.85
CA ASN A 277 15.43 16.47 -14.73
C ASN A 277 15.23 16.08 -16.21
N ALA A 278 14.20 15.26 -16.49
CA ALA A 278 13.91 14.72 -17.81
C ALA A 278 12.85 15.56 -18.54
N ALA A 279 13.12 15.89 -19.81
CA ALA A 279 12.14 16.60 -20.64
C ALA A 279 10.95 15.70 -21.02
N ALA A 280 11.21 14.42 -21.33
CA ALA A 280 10.22 13.39 -21.64
C ALA A 280 10.65 12.10 -20.93
N ASP A 281 9.77 11.54 -20.12
CA ASP A 281 9.98 10.33 -19.30
C ASP A 281 8.60 9.71 -19.08
N ALA A 282 8.38 8.53 -19.64
CA ALA A 282 7.14 7.80 -19.50
C ALA A 282 7.32 6.67 -18.49
N ASN A 283 6.34 6.52 -17.60
CA ASN A 283 6.40 5.52 -16.56
C ASN A 283 5.21 4.57 -16.70
N LEU A 284 5.49 3.27 -16.80
CA LEU A 284 4.49 2.22 -16.81
C LEU A 284 4.20 1.78 -15.39
N LEU A 285 3.14 2.32 -14.79
CA LEU A 285 2.76 2.02 -13.42
C LEU A 285 2.26 0.56 -13.28
N ALA A 286 1.44 0.10 -14.23
CA ALA A 286 0.88 -1.25 -14.22
C ALA A 286 0.54 -1.76 -15.62
N LEU A 287 0.63 -3.08 -15.78
CA LEU A 287 -0.04 -3.86 -16.81
C LEU A 287 -1.14 -4.65 -16.10
N LYS A 288 -2.40 -4.31 -16.36
CA LYS A 288 -3.57 -4.91 -15.72
C LYS A 288 -4.20 -5.97 -16.61
N GLY A 289 -4.36 -7.18 -16.08
CA GLY A 289 -5.10 -8.27 -16.73
C GLY A 289 -5.79 -9.13 -15.67
N ALA A 290 -6.66 -10.05 -16.12
CA ALA A 290 -7.25 -11.03 -15.20
C ALA A 290 -6.17 -12.01 -14.71
N ASP A 291 -6.23 -12.40 -13.43
CA ASP A 291 -5.30 -13.36 -12.81
C ASP A 291 -5.55 -14.79 -13.34
N ASP A 292 -6.80 -15.09 -13.70
CA ASP A 292 -7.24 -16.33 -14.32
C ASP A 292 -8.09 -16.03 -15.56
N THR A 293 -7.97 -16.86 -16.60
CA THR A 293 -8.78 -16.75 -17.83
C THR A 293 -9.13 -18.13 -18.40
N CYS A 294 -10.24 -18.23 -19.13
CA CYS A 294 -10.53 -19.41 -19.94
C CYS A 294 -9.77 -19.44 -21.29
N GLY A 295 -8.94 -18.43 -21.57
CA GLY A 295 -8.09 -18.35 -22.75
C GLY A 295 -8.37 -17.11 -23.58
N ASP A 296 -8.57 -17.29 -24.88
CA ASP A 296 -8.75 -16.19 -25.84
C ASP A 296 -10.18 -15.62 -25.85
N PRO A 297 -10.33 -14.29 -26.09
CA PRO A 297 -9.29 -13.27 -26.13
C PRO A 297 -8.83 -12.88 -24.72
N TYR A 298 -7.53 -12.64 -24.53
CA TYR A 298 -7.01 -12.11 -23.26
C TYR A 298 -6.82 -10.59 -23.35
N GLU A 299 -7.53 -9.84 -22.51
CA GLU A 299 -7.51 -8.38 -22.50
C GLU A 299 -6.54 -7.84 -21.45
N VAL A 300 -5.81 -6.79 -21.81
CA VAL A 300 -4.91 -6.07 -20.90
C VAL A 300 -5.03 -4.56 -21.05
N GLN A 301 -4.88 -3.85 -19.93
CA GLN A 301 -4.90 -2.40 -19.86
C GLN A 301 -3.61 -1.88 -19.22
N LEU A 302 -3.00 -0.85 -19.80
CA LEU A 302 -1.86 -0.16 -19.19
C LEU A 302 -2.33 1.00 -18.31
N LEU A 303 -1.63 1.22 -17.20
CA LEU A 303 -1.68 2.48 -16.45
C LEU A 303 -0.35 3.20 -16.65
N VAL A 304 -0.39 4.35 -17.33
CA VAL A 304 0.81 5.12 -17.71
C VAL A 304 0.80 6.49 -17.02
N ARG A 305 1.97 6.97 -16.60
CA ARG A 305 2.20 8.32 -16.06
C ARG A 305 3.28 9.04 -16.86
N ASN A 306 3.16 10.36 -16.98
CA ASN A 306 4.24 11.19 -17.52
C ASN A 306 5.13 11.72 -16.38
N ASP A 307 6.34 11.18 -16.22
CA ASP A 307 7.33 11.66 -15.24
C ASP A 307 8.22 12.79 -15.82
N GLY A 308 8.07 13.09 -17.12
CA GLY A 308 8.76 14.17 -17.82
C GLY A 308 8.17 15.56 -17.55
N GLN A 309 8.97 16.60 -17.78
CA GLN A 309 8.53 18.00 -17.64
C GLN A 309 7.60 18.46 -18.76
N ALA A 310 7.79 17.96 -19.98
CA ALA A 310 6.94 18.31 -21.12
C ALA A 310 5.69 17.41 -21.17
N PRO A 311 4.53 17.91 -21.64
CA PRO A 311 3.38 17.05 -21.89
C PRO A 311 3.74 15.88 -22.80
N LEU A 312 3.27 14.69 -22.44
CA LEU A 312 3.46 13.47 -23.20
C LEU A 312 2.36 13.38 -24.27
N THR A 313 2.78 13.44 -25.53
CA THR A 313 1.90 13.54 -26.70
C THR A 313 1.93 12.30 -27.58
N SER A 314 2.96 11.47 -27.47
CA SER A 314 3.06 10.20 -28.18
C SER A 314 3.89 9.16 -27.43
N LEU A 315 3.52 7.89 -27.58
CA LEU A 315 4.27 6.72 -27.12
C LEU A 315 4.16 5.58 -28.13
N THR A 316 5.24 4.82 -28.28
CA THR A 316 5.20 3.47 -28.87
C THR A 316 5.17 2.47 -27.73
N ILE A 317 4.30 1.48 -27.82
CA ILE A 317 4.12 0.44 -26.80
C ILE A 317 4.39 -0.91 -27.47
N ASP A 318 5.46 -1.57 -27.06
CA ASP A 318 5.73 -2.96 -27.45
C ASP A 318 5.05 -3.87 -26.41
N TYR A 319 4.20 -4.81 -26.82
CA TYR A 319 3.47 -5.67 -25.87
C TYR A 319 3.24 -7.08 -26.45
N GLY A 320 2.98 -8.06 -25.60
CA GLY A 320 2.78 -9.45 -26.03
C GLY A 320 2.75 -10.46 -24.90
N LEU A 321 2.77 -11.74 -25.27
CA LEU A 321 3.02 -12.86 -24.35
C LEU A 321 4.50 -13.24 -24.38
N VAL A 322 5.09 -13.55 -23.22
CA VAL A 322 6.49 -14.01 -23.14
C VAL A 322 6.66 -15.29 -23.97
N GLY A 323 7.61 -15.26 -24.92
CA GLY A 323 7.84 -16.35 -25.87
C GLY A 323 6.92 -16.34 -27.11
N GLY A 324 5.96 -15.42 -27.18
CA GLY A 324 5.07 -15.19 -28.32
C GLY A 324 5.56 -14.10 -29.28
N LEU A 325 4.64 -13.61 -30.12
CA LEU A 325 4.89 -12.45 -30.99
C LEU A 325 4.80 -11.14 -30.17
N THR A 326 5.63 -10.16 -30.55
CA THR A 326 5.54 -8.79 -30.05
C THR A 326 4.67 -7.97 -30.99
N GLU A 327 3.62 -7.36 -30.46
CA GLU A 327 2.76 -6.41 -31.14
C GLU A 327 3.19 -4.97 -30.80
N GLN A 328 2.82 -4.02 -31.66
CA GLN A 328 3.08 -2.59 -31.43
C GLN A 328 1.80 -1.78 -31.43
N TYR A 329 1.64 -0.94 -30.41
CA TYR A 329 0.58 0.04 -30.30
C TYR A 329 1.15 1.45 -30.29
N TYR A 330 0.54 2.37 -31.03
CA TYR A 330 0.94 3.78 -31.08
C TYR A 330 -0.10 4.63 -30.36
N TRP A 331 0.26 5.15 -29.21
CA TRP A 331 -0.59 6.03 -28.42
C TRP A 331 -0.30 7.50 -28.76
N THR A 332 -1.35 8.32 -28.83
CA THR A 332 -1.26 9.78 -28.92
C THR A 332 -2.21 10.42 -27.93
N GLY A 333 -1.81 11.52 -27.30
CA GLY A 333 -2.64 12.22 -26.33
C GLY A 333 -2.05 13.58 -25.92
N ASP A 334 -2.43 14.04 -24.73
CA ASP A 334 -1.88 15.21 -24.06
C ASP A 334 -1.92 14.94 -22.55
N LEU A 335 -0.84 14.39 -22.01
CA LEU A 335 -0.74 14.00 -20.61
C LEU A 335 0.27 14.89 -19.90
N GLY A 336 -0.21 15.73 -18.98
CA GLY A 336 0.61 16.64 -18.19
C GLY A 336 1.59 15.92 -17.26
N GLN A 337 2.55 16.66 -16.70
CA GLN A 337 3.51 16.09 -15.75
C GLN A 337 2.77 15.50 -14.53
N PHE A 338 3.14 14.27 -14.17
CA PHE A 338 2.56 13.42 -13.14
C PHE A 338 1.10 13.00 -13.33
N GLU A 339 0.46 13.40 -14.44
CA GLU A 339 -0.86 12.89 -14.78
C GLU A 339 -0.77 11.45 -15.26
N THR A 340 -1.84 10.68 -14.97
CA THR A 340 -1.97 9.29 -15.37
C THR A 340 -3.05 9.09 -16.42
N THR A 341 -2.91 8.05 -17.24
CA THR A 341 -3.93 7.63 -18.19
C THR A 341 -4.00 6.10 -18.29
N SER A 342 -5.19 5.58 -18.58
CA SER A 342 -5.39 4.17 -18.90
C SER A 342 -5.41 3.97 -20.41
N ILE A 343 -4.72 2.94 -20.89
CA ILE A 343 -4.67 2.58 -22.32
C ILE A 343 -5.11 1.13 -22.46
N ASP A 344 -6.27 0.90 -23.05
CA ASP A 344 -6.72 -0.44 -23.43
C ASP A 344 -5.96 -0.90 -24.67
N LEU A 345 -5.26 -2.03 -24.54
CA LEU A 345 -4.53 -2.64 -25.66
C LEU A 345 -5.45 -3.60 -26.42
N PRO A 346 -5.22 -3.79 -27.74
CA PRO A 346 -5.86 -4.88 -28.47
C PRO A 346 -5.60 -6.23 -27.80
N SER A 347 -6.63 -7.07 -27.76
CA SER A 347 -6.58 -8.38 -27.08
C SER A 347 -5.43 -9.25 -27.57
N LEU A 348 -4.76 -9.89 -26.63
CA LEU A 348 -3.74 -10.90 -26.89
C LEU A 348 -4.40 -12.23 -27.29
N VAL A 349 -3.79 -12.88 -28.28
CA VAL A 349 -4.18 -14.23 -28.72
C VAL A 349 -2.99 -15.17 -28.74
N ALA A 350 -3.20 -16.42 -28.31
CA ALA A 350 -2.16 -17.44 -28.34
C ALA A 350 -2.55 -18.62 -29.24
N SER A 351 -1.58 -19.20 -29.96
CA SER A 351 -1.83 -20.45 -30.69
C SER A 351 -2.02 -21.66 -29.78
N SER A 352 -1.48 -21.57 -28.56
CA SER A 352 -1.59 -22.56 -27.49
C SER A 352 -1.27 -21.89 -26.16
N TRP A 353 -2.11 -22.14 -25.16
CA TRP A 353 -1.92 -21.62 -23.81
C TRP A 353 -1.12 -22.60 -22.94
N LEU A 354 -0.21 -22.08 -22.13
CA LEU A 354 0.37 -22.82 -21.02
C LEU A 354 -0.56 -22.74 -19.81
N ARG A 355 -0.34 -23.56 -18.78
CA ARG A 355 -1.09 -23.43 -17.52
C ARG A 355 -0.83 -22.08 -16.85
N GLU A 356 0.42 -21.64 -16.88
CA GLU A 356 0.87 -20.34 -16.40
C GLU A 356 1.46 -19.57 -17.58
N ASN A 357 1.04 -18.33 -17.77
CA ASN A 357 1.47 -17.46 -18.85
C ASN A 357 1.88 -16.10 -18.27
N GLU A 358 2.66 -15.35 -19.04
CA GLU A 358 3.11 -14.02 -18.67
C GLU A 358 2.89 -13.05 -19.84
N ALA A 359 2.11 -12.01 -19.62
CA ALA A 359 1.98 -10.88 -20.52
C ALA A 359 3.00 -9.81 -20.14
N TYR A 360 3.46 -9.03 -21.13
CA TYR A 360 4.39 -7.92 -20.90
C TYR A 360 4.02 -6.70 -21.75
N ALA A 361 4.45 -5.53 -21.29
CA ALA A 361 4.42 -4.29 -22.04
C ALA A 361 5.66 -3.44 -21.74
N VAL A 362 6.19 -2.78 -22.77
CA VAL A 362 7.36 -1.89 -22.71
C VAL A 362 7.03 -0.57 -23.40
N LEU A 363 7.15 0.53 -22.66
CA LEU A 363 7.03 1.88 -23.20
C LEU A 363 8.29 2.28 -23.96
N ARG A 364 8.10 2.90 -25.12
CA ARG A 364 9.17 3.33 -26.02
C ARG A 364 8.86 4.72 -26.57
N TYR A 365 9.95 5.45 -26.76
CA TYR A 365 9.99 6.70 -27.51
C TYR A 365 8.99 7.79 -27.07
N PRO A 366 8.99 8.23 -25.80
CA PRO A 366 8.13 9.32 -25.35
C PRO A 366 8.41 10.58 -26.18
N ASN A 367 7.36 11.13 -26.80
CA ASN A 367 7.45 12.26 -27.74
C ASN A 367 8.46 12.04 -28.89
N GLY A 368 8.69 10.77 -29.29
CA GLY A 368 9.65 10.38 -30.33
C GLY A 368 11.13 10.43 -29.93
N GLY A 369 11.44 10.78 -28.67
CA GLY A 369 12.81 10.84 -28.12
C GLY A 369 13.22 9.56 -27.38
N ALA A 370 14.43 9.48 -26.85
CA ALA A 370 14.80 8.38 -25.95
C ALA A 370 14.26 8.64 -24.54
N ASP A 371 13.80 7.59 -23.87
CA ASP A 371 13.42 7.64 -22.46
C ASP A 371 14.66 7.51 -21.55
N PRO A 372 14.90 8.43 -20.61
CA PRO A 372 16.09 8.41 -19.76
C PRO A 372 16.02 7.39 -18.61
N THR A 373 14.81 6.94 -18.23
CA THR A 373 14.55 6.20 -16.99
C THR A 373 14.16 4.76 -17.32
N LEU A 374 15.04 4.01 -17.98
CA LEU A 374 14.69 2.69 -18.55
C LEU A 374 14.04 1.67 -17.59
N TYR A 375 14.31 1.74 -16.29
CA TYR A 375 13.79 0.78 -15.31
C TYR A 375 12.27 0.92 -15.06
N ASN A 376 11.66 2.07 -15.37
CA ASN A 376 10.23 2.32 -15.13
C ASN A 376 9.35 2.04 -16.36
N ASN A 377 9.94 1.56 -17.47
CA ASN A 377 9.27 1.43 -18.76
C ASN A 377 8.61 0.07 -19.01
N GLU A 378 8.87 -0.94 -18.18
CA GLU A 378 8.46 -2.33 -18.43
C GLU A 378 7.66 -2.92 -17.27
N ARG A 379 6.56 -3.59 -17.58
CA ARG A 379 5.76 -4.37 -16.61
C ARG A 379 5.37 -5.70 -17.21
N THR A 380 5.26 -6.69 -16.34
CA THR A 380 4.70 -7.99 -16.67
C THR A 380 3.50 -8.29 -15.78
N HIS A 381 2.67 -9.22 -16.26
CA HIS A 381 1.52 -9.73 -15.54
C HIS A 381 1.42 -11.24 -15.78
N THR A 382 1.48 -12.01 -14.70
CA THR A 382 1.34 -13.47 -14.74
C THR A 382 -0.11 -13.86 -14.52
N PHE A 383 -0.59 -14.84 -15.28
CA PHE A 383 -1.95 -15.34 -15.16
C PHE A 383 -2.04 -16.83 -15.48
N THR A 384 -3.08 -17.49 -14.98
CA THR A 384 -3.32 -18.90 -15.28
C THR A 384 -4.46 -19.09 -16.28
N VAL A 385 -4.38 -20.18 -17.04
CA VAL A 385 -5.46 -20.57 -17.96
C VAL A 385 -6.19 -21.77 -17.40
N ALA A 386 -7.52 -21.65 -17.33
CA ALA A 386 -8.39 -22.67 -16.77
C ALA A 386 -8.25 -24.01 -17.51
N PRO A 387 -8.26 -25.14 -16.80
CA PRO A 387 -8.27 -26.45 -17.44
C PRO A 387 -9.58 -26.69 -18.20
N ILE A 388 -9.49 -27.32 -19.37
CA ILE A 388 -10.67 -27.62 -20.20
C ILE A 388 -11.34 -28.92 -19.71
N ALA A 389 -12.59 -28.82 -19.27
CA ALA A 389 -13.45 -29.97 -19.05
C ALA A 389 -14.12 -30.41 -20.36
N GLN A 390 -14.03 -31.69 -20.71
CA GLN A 390 -14.64 -32.25 -21.92
C GLN A 390 -16.08 -32.73 -21.70
N THR A 391 -16.54 -32.67 -20.44
CA THR A 391 -17.86 -33.12 -20.02
C THR A 391 -18.50 -32.08 -19.11
N PRO A 392 -19.83 -31.89 -19.18
CA PRO A 392 -20.54 -30.99 -18.28
C PRO A 392 -20.60 -31.52 -16.84
N ASN A 393 -20.38 -32.81 -16.66
CA ASN A 393 -20.45 -33.47 -15.36
C ASN A 393 -19.07 -33.46 -14.69
N LEU A 394 -19.00 -32.81 -13.53
CA LEU A 394 -17.84 -32.68 -12.66
C LEU A 394 -18.16 -33.28 -11.29
N GLU A 395 -17.09 -33.54 -10.54
CA GLU A 395 -17.15 -34.00 -9.17
C GLU A 395 -16.25 -33.09 -8.32
N LEU A 396 -16.81 -32.52 -7.26
CA LEU A 396 -16.07 -31.78 -6.25
C LEU A 396 -15.90 -32.66 -5.01
N ALA A 397 -14.67 -33.16 -4.82
CA ALA A 397 -14.30 -33.91 -3.64
C ALA A 397 -13.76 -32.95 -2.57
N ILE A 398 -14.32 -32.98 -1.38
CA ILE A 398 -13.95 -32.11 -0.27
C ILE A 398 -13.62 -32.95 0.95
N ARG A 399 -12.54 -32.61 1.64
CA ARG A 399 -12.32 -32.99 3.04
C ARG A 399 -12.34 -31.74 3.89
N THR A 400 -13.28 -31.63 4.81
CA THR A 400 -13.27 -30.56 5.81
C THR A 400 -12.15 -30.79 6.82
N ASP A 401 -11.65 -29.72 7.41
CA ASP A 401 -10.68 -29.71 8.49
C ASP A 401 -11.37 -29.85 9.86
N GLU A 402 -10.77 -29.43 10.96
CA GLU A 402 -11.42 -29.50 12.29
C GLU A 402 -12.58 -28.51 12.45
N TYR A 403 -12.80 -27.61 11.49
CA TYR A 403 -13.80 -26.53 11.51
C TYR A 403 -14.68 -26.54 10.25
N GLY A 404 -15.23 -27.70 9.89
CA GLY A 404 -16.04 -27.85 8.66
C GLY A 404 -17.26 -26.91 8.52
N TYR A 405 -17.72 -26.29 9.61
CA TYR A 405 -18.82 -25.31 9.57
C TYR A 405 -18.40 -23.96 8.97
N GLU A 406 -17.10 -23.71 8.81
CA GLU A 406 -16.54 -22.48 8.27
C GLU A 406 -16.50 -22.52 6.74
N LEU A 407 -16.77 -23.67 6.12
CA LEU A 407 -16.67 -23.87 4.68
C LEU A 407 -17.97 -23.50 3.94
N TYR A 408 -17.83 -22.72 2.87
CA TYR A 408 -18.80 -22.59 1.79
C TYR A 408 -18.12 -22.74 0.43
N TRP A 409 -18.83 -23.26 -0.57
CA TRP A 409 -18.34 -23.27 -1.95
C TRP A 409 -19.46 -23.01 -2.93
N GLU A 410 -19.11 -22.45 -4.09
CA GLU A 410 -20.02 -22.23 -5.20
C GLU A 410 -19.32 -22.32 -6.55
N ILE A 411 -20.08 -22.64 -7.59
CA ILE A 411 -19.65 -22.55 -8.99
C ILE A 411 -20.47 -21.49 -9.69
N VAL A 412 -19.78 -20.47 -10.17
CA VAL A 412 -20.35 -19.30 -10.84
C VAL A 412 -19.86 -19.22 -12.28
N ASP A 413 -20.72 -18.75 -13.18
CA ASP A 413 -20.28 -18.39 -14.55
C ASP A 413 -19.76 -16.94 -14.61
N ASP A 414 -19.33 -16.53 -15.81
CA ASP A 414 -18.84 -15.17 -16.09
C ASP A 414 -19.88 -14.06 -15.84
N PHE A 415 -21.17 -14.42 -15.72
CA PHE A 415 -22.26 -13.47 -15.41
C PHE A 415 -22.59 -13.44 -13.91
N GLY A 416 -21.90 -14.24 -13.09
CA GLY A 416 -22.13 -14.37 -11.66
C GLY A 416 -23.34 -15.23 -11.29
N GLU A 417 -23.87 -16.02 -12.23
CA GLU A 417 -24.96 -16.97 -11.94
C GLU A 417 -24.40 -18.21 -11.23
N ILE A 418 -24.95 -18.55 -10.07
CA ILE A 418 -24.56 -19.72 -9.28
C ILE A 418 -25.27 -20.96 -9.82
N TYR A 419 -24.52 -21.97 -10.27
CA TYR A 419 -25.06 -23.24 -10.77
C TYR A 419 -25.02 -24.37 -9.75
N ALA A 420 -24.06 -24.32 -8.83
CA ALA A 420 -23.94 -25.28 -7.74
C ALA A 420 -23.32 -24.59 -6.53
N SER A 421 -23.74 -24.98 -5.33
CA SER A 421 -23.18 -24.48 -4.07
C SER A 421 -23.40 -25.47 -2.94
N GLY A 422 -22.56 -25.41 -1.91
CA GLY A 422 -22.71 -26.22 -0.71
C GLY A 422 -21.96 -25.62 0.48
N GLY A 423 -22.23 -26.14 1.68
CA GLY A 423 -21.65 -25.63 2.92
C GLY A 423 -22.49 -24.53 3.58
N ASN A 424 -21.87 -23.83 4.53
CA ASN A 424 -22.52 -22.88 5.42
C ASN A 424 -22.97 -21.62 4.67
N GLN A 425 -24.29 -21.38 4.63
CA GLN A 425 -24.86 -20.25 3.90
C GLN A 425 -24.45 -18.87 4.47
N VAL A 426 -24.18 -18.77 5.78
CA VAL A 426 -23.72 -17.51 6.39
C VAL A 426 -22.35 -17.11 5.83
N VAL A 427 -21.48 -18.10 5.60
CA VAL A 427 -20.15 -17.88 5.01
C VAL A 427 -20.30 -17.40 3.56
N GLY A 428 -21.20 -18.01 2.78
CA GLY A 428 -21.51 -17.56 1.42
C GLY A 428 -22.08 -16.13 1.37
N GLU A 429 -23.03 -15.80 2.23
CA GLU A 429 -23.65 -14.46 2.32
C GLU A 429 -22.66 -13.36 2.72
N THR A 430 -21.60 -13.73 3.43
CA THR A 430 -20.58 -12.80 3.93
C THR A 430 -19.29 -12.80 3.12
N ASP A 431 -19.21 -13.60 2.06
CA ASP A 431 -18.00 -13.80 1.25
C ASP A 431 -16.79 -14.32 2.03
N GLY A 432 -17.04 -15.12 3.07
CA GLY A 432 -16.01 -15.64 3.97
C GLY A 432 -15.36 -14.59 4.86
N GLY A 433 -14.52 -15.06 5.78
CA GLY A 433 -13.74 -14.22 6.68
C GLY A 433 -14.55 -13.46 7.74
N ALA A 434 -15.86 -13.68 7.87
CA ALA A 434 -16.74 -12.92 8.75
C ALA A 434 -16.67 -13.35 10.23
N GLN A 435 -16.12 -14.52 10.54
CA GLN A 435 -15.96 -15.04 11.91
C GLN A 435 -17.26 -15.01 12.73
N ILE A 436 -18.39 -15.25 12.06
CA ILE A 436 -19.73 -15.30 12.68
C ILE A 436 -20.43 -16.63 12.43
N ALA A 437 -19.87 -17.50 11.60
CA ALA A 437 -20.45 -18.79 11.27
C ALA A 437 -20.44 -19.71 12.50
N THR A 438 -21.46 -20.53 12.62
CA THR A 438 -21.55 -21.59 13.64
C THR A 438 -21.94 -22.92 13.02
N ALA A 439 -21.70 -24.01 13.77
CA ALA A 439 -22.05 -25.36 13.34
C ALA A 439 -23.56 -25.60 13.23
N GLU A 440 -24.39 -24.68 13.74
CA GLU A 440 -25.86 -24.74 13.66
C GLU A 440 -26.42 -24.05 12.43
N ASP A 441 -25.60 -23.35 11.66
CA ASP A 441 -26.05 -22.60 10.50
C ASP A 441 -26.55 -23.51 9.37
N PRO A 442 -27.48 -23.02 8.52
CA PRO A 442 -27.95 -23.78 7.37
C PRO A 442 -26.81 -24.21 6.45
N GLY A 443 -26.74 -25.50 6.14
CA GLY A 443 -25.77 -26.07 5.22
C GLY A 443 -24.38 -26.31 5.79
N ALA A 444 -24.11 -25.92 7.05
CA ALA A 444 -22.82 -26.14 7.70
C ALA A 444 -22.40 -27.62 7.65
N TYR A 445 -21.17 -27.87 7.17
CA TYR A 445 -20.64 -29.22 7.10
C TYR A 445 -20.04 -29.65 8.45
N PRO A 446 -20.08 -30.95 8.78
CA PRO A 446 -19.37 -31.46 9.95
C PRO A 446 -17.85 -31.41 9.75
N SER A 447 -17.13 -31.25 10.85
CA SER A 447 -15.67 -31.30 10.88
C SER A 447 -15.12 -32.67 10.43
N SER A 448 -13.92 -32.65 9.86
CA SER A 448 -13.07 -33.79 9.50
C SER A 448 -13.78 -34.84 8.64
N THR A 449 -14.68 -34.40 7.78
CA THR A 449 -15.56 -35.24 6.97
C THR A 449 -15.15 -35.18 5.51
N PHE A 450 -15.29 -36.31 4.81
CA PHE A 450 -15.10 -36.39 3.37
C PHE A 450 -16.44 -36.37 2.66
N LEU A 451 -16.57 -35.50 1.67
CA LEU A 451 -17.78 -35.21 0.90
C LEU A 451 -17.45 -35.27 -0.59
N VAL A 452 -18.44 -35.65 -1.38
CA VAL A 452 -18.34 -35.70 -2.83
C VAL A 452 -19.64 -35.14 -3.39
N GLU A 453 -19.52 -34.06 -4.16
CA GLU A 453 -20.64 -33.35 -4.75
C GLU A 453 -20.57 -33.51 -6.28
N GLU A 454 -21.65 -34.03 -6.88
CA GLU A 454 -21.77 -34.12 -8.34
C GLU A 454 -22.34 -32.81 -8.88
N ILE A 455 -21.67 -32.22 -9.86
CA ILE A 455 -22.02 -30.95 -10.47
C ILE A 455 -22.29 -31.17 -11.96
N GLU A 456 -23.43 -30.68 -12.45
CA GLU A 456 -23.76 -30.67 -13.87
C GLU A 456 -23.81 -29.20 -14.35
N LEU A 457 -22.89 -28.84 -15.25
CA LEU A 457 -22.88 -27.52 -15.88
C LEU A 457 -23.77 -27.53 -17.13
N PRO A 458 -24.75 -26.62 -17.24
CA PRO A 458 -25.79 -26.73 -18.26
C PRO A 458 -25.33 -26.35 -19.67
N THR A 459 -24.24 -25.58 -19.78
CA THR A 459 -23.73 -25.05 -21.05
C THR A 459 -22.20 -25.09 -21.10
N GLU A 460 -21.65 -25.09 -22.30
CA GLU A 460 -20.24 -24.80 -22.52
C GLU A 460 -19.98 -23.32 -22.17
N GLY A 461 -18.96 -23.05 -21.38
CA GLY A 461 -18.65 -21.70 -20.90
C GLY A 461 -17.46 -21.69 -19.94
N CYS A 462 -17.11 -20.49 -19.48
CA CYS A 462 -16.14 -20.30 -18.41
C CYS A 462 -16.85 -20.32 -17.06
N TYR A 463 -16.22 -20.99 -16.09
CA TYR A 463 -16.78 -21.19 -14.76
C TYR A 463 -15.67 -21.04 -13.72
N GLN A 464 -16.01 -20.44 -12.58
CA GLN A 464 -15.12 -20.32 -11.42
C GLN A 464 -15.68 -21.14 -10.27
N LEU A 465 -14.81 -21.96 -9.65
CA LEU A 465 -15.08 -22.55 -8.35
C LEU A 465 -14.57 -21.57 -7.28
N ARG A 466 -15.48 -21.06 -6.44
CA ARG A 466 -15.14 -20.28 -5.26
C ARG A 466 -15.26 -21.19 -4.03
N VAL A 467 -14.24 -21.17 -3.19
CA VAL A 467 -14.20 -21.90 -1.91
C VAL A 467 -13.85 -20.88 -0.83
N LEU A 468 -14.77 -20.69 0.10
CA LEU A 468 -14.75 -19.64 1.11
C LEU A 468 -14.66 -20.27 2.49
N ASP A 469 -13.99 -19.55 3.38
CA ASP A 469 -13.70 -19.97 4.75
C ASP A 469 -13.99 -18.82 5.72
N ASP A 470 -14.73 -19.07 6.80
CA ASP A 470 -15.20 -18.02 7.71
C ASP A 470 -14.09 -17.34 8.52
N PHE A 471 -13.01 -18.04 8.84
CA PHE A 471 -11.88 -17.47 9.59
C PHE A 471 -10.74 -17.00 8.68
N ALA A 472 -10.81 -17.35 7.40
CA ALA A 472 -9.85 -17.03 6.35
C ALA A 472 -8.43 -17.53 6.65
N ASP A 473 -8.31 -18.58 7.43
CA ASP A 473 -7.11 -19.41 7.55
C ASP A 473 -7.14 -20.60 6.58
N GLY A 474 -8.30 -20.86 5.95
CA GLY A 474 -8.47 -21.81 4.87
C GLY A 474 -8.56 -23.25 5.35
N LEU A 475 -8.75 -24.19 4.42
CA LEU A 475 -9.06 -25.60 4.73
C LEU A 475 -7.87 -26.44 5.27
N CYS A 476 -6.70 -25.84 5.49
CA CYS A 476 -5.47 -26.51 5.91
C CYS A 476 -4.55 -25.48 6.58
N CYS A 477 -3.69 -25.78 7.55
CA CYS A 477 -3.15 -27.09 7.94
C CYS A 477 -2.95 -27.25 9.45
N TYR A 478 -2.97 -26.13 10.18
CA TYR A 478 -2.74 -26.10 11.63
C TYR A 478 -3.94 -26.67 12.40
N TYR A 479 -5.15 -26.49 11.86
CA TYR A 479 -6.42 -26.92 12.42
C TYR A 479 -7.03 -28.11 11.67
N GLY A 480 -6.18 -29.00 11.17
CA GLY A 480 -6.58 -30.16 10.39
C GLY A 480 -6.16 -30.07 8.93
N ASN A 481 -6.15 -31.22 8.26
CA ASN A 481 -5.72 -31.34 6.86
C ASN A 481 -6.95 -31.56 5.97
N GLY A 482 -7.71 -30.50 5.77
CA GLY A 482 -8.74 -30.44 4.75
C GLY A 482 -8.16 -30.21 3.35
N PHE A 483 -8.98 -30.41 2.33
CA PHE A 483 -8.66 -30.13 0.93
C PHE A 483 -9.94 -30.07 0.10
N TYR A 484 -9.82 -29.51 -1.11
CA TYR A 484 -10.82 -29.68 -2.16
C TYR A 484 -10.15 -30.09 -3.47
N GLN A 485 -10.87 -30.81 -4.32
CA GLN A 485 -10.43 -31.20 -5.65
C GLN A 485 -11.63 -31.23 -6.59
N LEU A 486 -11.62 -30.39 -7.62
CA LEU A 486 -12.58 -30.44 -8.72
C LEU A 486 -12.01 -31.33 -9.83
N ARG A 487 -12.79 -32.32 -10.27
CA ARG A 487 -12.36 -33.30 -11.29
C ARG A 487 -13.49 -33.72 -12.22
N GLN A 488 -13.14 -34.31 -13.36
CA GLN A 488 -14.11 -35.02 -14.19
C GLN A 488 -14.51 -36.35 -13.52
N ILE A 489 -15.78 -36.74 -13.64
CA ILE A 489 -16.28 -37.99 -13.08
C ILE A 489 -15.45 -39.19 -13.60
N GLY A 490 -14.93 -39.99 -12.68
CA GLY A 490 -14.19 -41.22 -12.98
C GLY A 490 -12.69 -41.04 -13.27
N GLN A 491 -12.13 -39.83 -13.17
CA GLN A 491 -10.68 -39.66 -13.11
C GLN A 491 -10.15 -39.99 -11.70
N SER A 492 -9.05 -40.75 -11.63
CA SER A 492 -8.35 -41.02 -10.37
C SER A 492 -7.86 -39.72 -9.71
N PRO A 493 -7.75 -39.67 -8.37
CA PRO A 493 -7.27 -38.50 -7.64
C PRO A 493 -5.91 -37.99 -8.11
#